data_AF-A0A536BIU2-F1
#
_entry.id   AF-A0A536BIU2-F1
#
_cell.length_a   1.000
_cell.length_b   1.000
_cell.length_c   1.000
_cell.angle_alpha   90.00
_cell.angle_beta   90.00
_cell.angle_gamma   90.00
#
_symmetry.space_group_name_H-M   'P 1'
#
loop_
_entity.id
_entity.type
_entity.pdbx_description
1 polymer ?
#
loop_
_entity_poly.entity_id
_entity_poly.type
_entity_poly.pdbx_seq_one_letter_code
_entity_poly.pdbx_strand_id
1 'polypeptide(L)'
;MTSTSSVSWRLTGLFGSVALLHVVGWGMMLLLVAPRFPVMLGLGGLAYAFGLRHAFDADHISAIDNTTRKLLQEGKKPLGVGFFFSLGHSTVVFLIALALGFATQFVVSNVISANGELKSVGGLIGTGVSGVFLLLIGIVNLIILLDILKLFRRM
;
A
#
# COMPACT_ATOMS: atom_id res chain seq x y z
N MET A 1 -11.32 -26.29 17.28
CA MET A 1 -12.38 -25.70 16.41
C MET A 1 -12.63 -24.27 16.88
N THR A 2 -12.13 -23.24 16.18
CA THR A 2 -12.47 -21.84 16.51
C THR A 2 -13.92 -21.58 16.09
N SER A 3 -14.79 -21.12 16.99
CA SER A 3 -16.18 -20.85 16.65
C SER A 3 -16.26 -19.86 15.49
N THR A 4 -17.18 -20.09 14.56
CA THR A 4 -17.48 -19.22 13.41
C THR A 4 -17.73 -17.77 13.84
N SER A 5 -18.25 -17.56 15.06
CA SER A 5 -18.45 -16.23 15.65
C SER A 5 -17.14 -15.43 15.80
N SER A 6 -16.04 -16.05 16.21
CA SER A 6 -14.75 -15.35 16.39
C SER A 6 -14.12 -14.85 15.09
N VAL A 7 -14.37 -15.55 13.98
CA VAL A 7 -13.91 -15.12 12.64
C VAL A 7 -14.76 -13.96 12.15
N SER A 8 -16.09 -14.04 12.33
CA SER A 8 -17.01 -12.97 11.91
C SER A 8 -16.69 -11.63 12.58
N TRP A 9 -16.46 -11.61 13.89
CA TRP A 9 -16.07 -10.40 14.63
C TRP A 9 -14.77 -9.77 14.12
N ARG A 10 -13.77 -10.59 13.78
CA ARG A 10 -12.52 -10.10 13.21
C ARG A 10 -12.73 -9.47 11.85
N LEU A 11 -13.52 -10.11 10.98
CA LEU A 11 -13.85 -9.55 9.67
C LEU A 11 -14.63 -8.25 9.78
N THR A 12 -15.63 -8.19 10.67
CA THR A 12 -16.37 -6.96 10.96
C THR A 12 -15.43 -5.85 11.44
N GLY A 13 -14.47 -6.15 12.32
CA GLY A 13 -13.47 -5.18 12.75
C GLY A 13 -12.60 -4.65 11.61
N LEU A 14 -12.13 -5.54 10.73
CA LEU A 14 -11.30 -5.17 9.58
C LEU A 14 -12.06 -4.29 8.58
N PHE A 15 -13.22 -4.75 8.10
CA PHE A 15 -14.03 -3.99 7.15
C PHE A 15 -14.61 -2.71 7.77
N GLY A 16 -15.00 -2.76 9.04
CA GLY A 16 -15.45 -1.60 9.79
C GLY A 16 -14.36 -0.52 9.90
N SER A 17 -13.11 -0.93 10.13
CA SER A 17 -11.96 -0.01 10.14
C SER A 17 -11.76 0.65 8.78
N VAL A 18 -11.84 -0.11 7.68
CA VAL A 18 -11.73 0.43 6.32
C VAL A 18 -12.84 1.44 6.03
N ALA A 19 -14.09 1.11 6.37
CA ALA A 19 -15.22 2.01 6.19
C ALA A 19 -15.06 3.29 7.02
N LEU A 20 -14.64 3.16 8.28
CA LEU A 20 -14.37 4.30 9.16
C LEU A 20 -13.31 5.22 8.57
N LEU A 21 -12.19 4.68 8.06
CA LEU A 21 -11.14 5.48 7.43
C LEU A 21 -11.65 6.24 6.20
N HIS A 22 -12.52 5.64 5.40
CA HIS A 22 -13.14 6.33 4.26
C HIS A 22 -14.06 7.47 4.72
N VAL A 23 -14.91 7.21 5.71
CA VAL A 23 -15.83 8.23 6.26
C VAL A 23 -15.04 9.38 6.87
N VAL A 24 -13.98 9.10 7.63
CA VAL A 24 -13.10 10.12 8.21
C VAL A 24 -12.39 10.91 7.11
N GLY A 25 -11.77 10.24 6.14
CA GLY A 25 -11.03 10.92 5.06
C GLY A 25 -11.92 11.83 4.20
N TRP A 26 -13.03 11.29 3.69
CA TRP A 26 -13.98 12.08 2.90
C TRP A 26 -14.75 13.10 3.76
N GLY A 27 -15.06 12.78 5.01
CA GLY A 27 -15.70 13.69 5.95
C GLY A 27 -14.81 14.91 6.25
N MET A 28 -13.53 14.71 6.56
CA MET A 28 -12.57 15.81 6.71
C MET A 28 -12.49 16.65 5.43
N MET A 29 -12.47 15.99 4.27
CA MET A 29 -12.38 16.68 2.98
C MET A 29 -13.60 17.55 2.70
N LEU A 30 -14.80 17.03 2.88
CA LEU A 30 -16.06 17.72 2.56
C LEU A 30 -16.43 18.77 3.61
N LEU A 31 -16.19 18.49 4.90
CA LEU A 31 -16.65 19.34 6.00
C LEU A 31 -15.62 20.37 6.45
N LEU A 32 -14.33 20.08 6.34
CA LEU A 32 -13.27 20.96 6.87
C LEU A 32 -12.47 21.68 5.78
N VAL A 33 -12.21 21.01 4.65
CA VAL A 33 -11.33 21.53 3.59
C VAL A 33 -12.13 22.22 2.48
N ALA A 34 -13.09 21.52 1.88
CA ALA A 34 -13.86 22.00 0.74
C ALA A 34 -14.57 23.35 0.94
N PRO A 35 -15.14 23.68 2.12
CA PRO A 35 -15.79 24.98 2.32
C PRO A 35 -14.84 26.17 2.23
N ARG A 36 -13.55 25.95 2.50
CA ARG A 36 -12.50 26.99 2.43
C ARG A 36 -11.69 26.91 1.13
N PHE A 37 -11.48 25.70 0.61
CA PHE A 37 -10.65 25.45 -0.58
C PHE A 37 -11.36 24.47 -1.53
N PRO A 38 -12.36 24.94 -2.31
CA PRO A 38 -13.17 24.06 -3.16
C PRO A 38 -12.37 23.31 -4.22
N VAL A 39 -11.30 23.92 -4.75
CA VAL A 39 -10.38 23.30 -5.72
C VAL A 39 -9.76 22.00 -5.19
N MET A 40 -9.58 21.89 -3.87
CA MET A 40 -9.01 20.69 -3.28
C MET A 40 -9.89 19.46 -3.51
N LEU A 41 -11.22 19.60 -3.71
CA LEU A 41 -12.08 18.46 -4.02
C LEU A 41 -11.64 17.69 -5.27
N GLY A 42 -11.24 18.41 -6.32
CA GLY A 42 -10.72 17.79 -7.54
C GLY A 42 -9.39 17.08 -7.29
N LEU A 43 -8.46 17.72 -6.58
CA LEU A 43 -7.16 17.13 -6.25
C LEU A 43 -7.28 15.93 -5.30
N GLY A 44 -8.16 16.01 -4.30
CA GLY A 44 -8.46 14.92 -3.38
C GLY A 44 -9.13 13.74 -4.09
N GLY A 45 -10.06 14.02 -5.01
CA GLY A 45 -10.66 13.00 -5.87
C GLY A 45 -9.65 12.30 -6.77
N LEU A 46 -8.73 13.05 -7.39
CA LEU A 46 -7.63 12.48 -8.18
C LEU A 46 -6.68 11.65 -7.32
N ALA A 47 -6.30 12.15 -6.14
CA ALA A 47 -5.45 11.41 -5.20
C ALA A 47 -6.12 10.10 -4.76
N TYR A 48 -7.44 10.12 -4.50
CA TYR A 48 -8.22 8.92 -4.19
C TYR A 48 -8.23 7.93 -5.36
N ALA A 49 -8.49 8.40 -6.59
CA ALA A 49 -8.48 7.55 -7.78
C ALA A 49 -7.10 6.95 -8.08
N PHE A 50 -6.03 7.73 -7.95
CA PHE A 50 -4.65 7.23 -8.10
C PHE A 50 -4.29 6.23 -6.99
N GLY A 51 -4.73 6.47 -5.75
CA GLY A 51 -4.56 5.52 -4.66
C GLY A 51 -5.29 4.19 -4.91
N LEU A 52 -6.54 4.25 -5.40
CA LEU A 52 -7.29 3.06 -5.80
C LEU A 52 -6.58 2.28 -6.91
N ARG A 53 -6.04 2.97 -7.92
CA ARG A 53 -5.25 2.34 -8.99
C ARG A 53 -3.99 1.68 -8.44
N HIS A 54 -3.25 2.40 -7.60
CA HIS A 54 -2.00 1.92 -7.02
C HIS A 54 -2.19 0.65 -6.17
N ALA A 55 -3.33 0.49 -5.51
CA ALA A 55 -3.66 -0.71 -4.75
C ALA A 55 -3.71 -2.00 -5.59
N PHE A 56 -3.82 -1.90 -6.92
CA PHE A 56 -3.83 -3.03 -7.86
C PHE A 56 -2.46 -3.30 -8.49
N ASP A 57 -1.39 -2.63 -8.04
CA ASP A 57 -0.06 -2.90 -8.54
C ASP A 57 0.37 -4.34 -8.20
N ALA A 58 1.11 -4.96 -9.12
CA ALA A 58 1.42 -6.38 -9.08
C ALA A 58 2.30 -6.77 -7.87
N ASP A 59 3.06 -5.83 -7.32
CA ASP A 59 3.85 -6.00 -6.11
C ASP A 59 2.98 -6.19 -4.87
N HIS A 60 1.90 -5.41 -4.72
CA HIS A 60 0.97 -5.57 -3.60
C HIS A 60 0.27 -6.92 -3.67
N ILE A 61 -0.23 -7.29 -4.86
CA ILE A 61 -0.92 -8.56 -5.08
C ILE A 61 0.03 -9.74 -4.80
N SER A 62 1.25 -9.70 -5.34
CA SER A 62 2.23 -10.78 -5.14
C SER A 62 2.71 -10.92 -3.70
N ALA A 63 2.91 -9.81 -2.97
CA ALA A 63 3.30 -9.84 -1.57
C ALA A 63 2.19 -10.43 -0.67
N ILE A 64 0.93 -10.02 -0.90
CA ILE A 64 -0.23 -10.55 -0.17
C ILE A 64 -0.41 -12.04 -0.46
N ASP A 65 -0.35 -12.46 -1.73
CA ASP A 65 -0.49 -13.86 -2.13
C ASP A 65 0.60 -14.73 -1.51
N ASN A 66 1.87 -14.33 -1.62
CA ASN A 66 2.99 -15.08 -1.05
C ASN A 66 2.88 -15.25 0.46
N THR A 67 2.52 -14.18 1.18
CA THR A 67 2.32 -14.25 2.63
C THR A 67 1.14 -15.14 2.98
N THR A 68 0.05 -15.07 2.21
CA THR A 68 -1.14 -15.91 2.37
C THR A 68 -0.80 -17.38 2.18
N ARG A 69 -0.10 -17.73 1.08
CA ARG A 69 0.36 -19.10 0.80
C ARG A 69 1.30 -19.62 1.88
N LYS A 70 2.24 -18.80 2.34
CA LYS A 70 3.16 -19.16 3.42
C LYS A 70 2.42 -19.49 4.71
N LEU A 71 1.47 -18.66 5.11
CA LEU A 71 0.66 -18.91 6.31
C LEU A 71 -0.20 -20.17 6.18
N LEU A 72 -0.78 -20.42 4.99
CA LEU A 72 -1.53 -21.65 4.73
C LEU A 72 -0.65 -22.91 4.78
N GLN A 73 0.57 -22.85 4.24
CA GLN A 73 1.56 -23.93 4.33
C GLN A 73 1.96 -24.24 5.78
N GLU A 74 1.96 -23.23 6.65
CA GLU A 74 2.19 -23.38 8.09
C GLU A 74 0.94 -23.80 8.89
N GLY A 75 -0.19 -24.08 8.22
CA GLY A 75 -1.46 -24.43 8.86
C GLY A 75 -2.13 -23.26 9.61
N LYS A 76 -1.68 -22.02 9.39
CA LYS A 76 -2.23 -20.80 9.99
C LYS A 76 -3.38 -20.25 9.14
N LYS A 77 -4.27 -19.49 9.78
CA LYS A 77 -5.37 -18.78 9.07
C LYS A 77 -4.87 -17.41 8.60
N PRO A 78 -4.81 -17.12 7.28
CA PRO A 78 -4.29 -15.86 6.74
C PRO A 78 -5.33 -14.72 6.82
N LEU A 79 -6.00 -14.54 7.96
CA LEU A 79 -7.01 -13.51 8.13
C LEU A 79 -6.35 -12.14 8.30
N GLY A 80 -6.69 -11.17 7.45
CA GLY A 80 -6.25 -9.78 7.57
C GLY A 80 -4.89 -9.44 6.96
N VAL A 81 -4.24 -10.39 6.27
CA VAL A 81 -2.93 -10.17 5.60
C VAL A 81 -2.97 -8.93 4.71
N GLY A 82 -3.97 -8.82 3.83
CA GLY A 82 -4.13 -7.67 2.94
C GLY A 82 -4.37 -6.35 3.68
N PHE A 83 -5.17 -6.37 4.77
CA PHE A 83 -5.42 -5.17 5.57
C PHE A 83 -4.14 -4.65 6.23
N PHE A 84 -3.38 -5.51 6.91
CA PHE A 84 -2.15 -5.09 7.58
C PHE A 84 -1.03 -4.75 6.60
N PHE A 85 -0.95 -5.43 5.46
CA PHE A 85 -0.04 -5.07 4.38
C PHE A 85 -0.32 -3.65 3.87
N SER A 86 -1.59 -3.38 3.50
CA SER A 86 -2.01 -2.07 3.01
C SER A 86 -1.83 -1.00 4.07
N LEU A 87 -2.24 -1.24 5.32
CA LEU A 87 -2.10 -0.29 6.42
C LEU A 87 -0.63 0.06 6.68
N GLY A 88 0.25 -0.94 6.73
CA GLY A 88 1.69 -0.73 6.94
C GLY A 88 2.32 0.06 5.79
N HIS A 89 2.08 -0.37 4.55
CA HIS A 89 2.61 0.31 3.37
C HIS A 89 2.12 1.76 3.28
N SER A 90 0.80 1.98 3.40
CA SER A 90 0.21 3.33 3.37
C SER A 90 0.71 4.22 4.51
N THR A 91 0.97 3.67 5.70
CA THR A 91 1.54 4.46 6.82
C THR A 91 2.92 5.00 6.47
N VAL A 92 3.81 4.15 5.94
CA VAL A 92 5.15 4.58 5.54
C VAL A 92 5.08 5.63 4.42
N VAL A 93 4.27 5.39 3.39
CA VAL A 93 4.09 6.34 2.28
C VAL A 93 3.52 7.68 2.78
N PHE A 94 2.54 7.64 3.68
CA PHE A 94 1.94 8.84 4.28
C PHE A 94 2.96 9.65 5.09
N LEU A 95 3.77 8.99 5.93
CA LEU A 95 4.81 9.65 6.71
C LEU A 95 5.88 10.28 5.81
N ILE A 96 6.30 9.59 4.75
CA ILE A 96 7.24 10.12 3.77
C ILE A 96 6.64 11.33 3.04
N ALA A 97 5.37 11.26 2.64
CA ALA A 97 4.68 12.37 1.97
C ALA A 97 4.55 13.60 2.89
N LEU A 98 4.22 13.41 4.18
CA LEU A 98 4.20 14.47 5.17
C LEU A 98 5.59 15.08 5.38
N ALA A 99 6.61 14.25 5.58
CA ALA A 99 7.98 14.69 5.76
C ALA A 99 8.47 15.49 4.54
N LEU A 100 8.16 15.03 3.33
CA LEU A 100 8.48 15.73 2.09
C LEU A 100 7.72 17.05 1.97
N GLY A 101 6.46 17.12 2.39
CA GLY A 101 5.67 18.34 2.44
C GLY A 101 6.33 19.39 3.34
N PHE A 102 6.68 19.01 4.57
CA PHE A 102 7.39 19.90 5.52
C PHE A 102 8.79 20.29 5.02
N ALA A 103 9.54 19.33 4.49
CA ALA A 103 10.87 19.58 3.93
C ALA A 103 10.80 20.55 2.75
N THR A 104 9.82 20.39 1.86
CA THR A 104 9.62 21.28 0.71
C THR A 104 9.23 22.67 1.19
N GLN A 105 8.33 22.79 2.16
CA GLN A 105 7.97 24.08 2.73
C GLN A 105 9.17 24.77 3.38
N PHE A 106 9.99 24.04 4.15
CA PHE A 106 11.19 24.54 4.79
C PHE A 106 12.29 24.94 3.79
N VAL A 107 12.49 24.15 2.72
CA VAL A 107 13.48 24.43 1.66
C VAL A 107 13.04 25.61 0.80
N VAL A 108 11.76 25.69 0.44
CA VAL A 108 11.22 26.84 -0.33
C VAL A 108 11.27 28.12 0.51
N SER A 109 11.07 28.05 1.83
CA SER A 109 11.14 29.23 2.70
C SER A 109 12.56 29.67 3.08
N ASN A 110 13.56 28.77 3.07
CA ASN A 110 14.91 29.07 3.56
C ASN A 110 16.03 28.96 2.51
N VAL A 111 15.80 28.30 1.37
CA VAL A 111 16.87 27.86 0.47
C VAL A 111 16.42 27.86 -1.00
N ILE A 112 15.83 28.94 -1.52
CA ILE A 112 15.86 29.16 -2.97
C ILE A 112 17.27 29.62 -3.35
N SER A 113 18.18 28.64 -3.41
CA SER A 113 19.36 28.56 -4.29
C SER A 113 20.27 27.47 -3.74
N ALA A 114 20.23 26.29 -4.35
CA ALA A 114 21.39 25.46 -4.70
C ALA A 114 20.97 23.98 -4.83
N ASN A 115 20.98 23.54 -6.09
CA ASN A 115 21.29 22.18 -6.54
C ASN A 115 20.17 21.15 -6.40
N GLY A 116 19.38 21.03 -7.47
CA GLY A 116 18.37 20.00 -7.71
C GLY A 116 18.89 18.56 -7.88
N GLU A 117 20.05 18.21 -7.31
CA GLU A 117 20.64 16.88 -7.40
C GLU A 117 20.11 15.89 -6.36
N LEU A 118 19.61 16.37 -5.20
CA LEU A 118 19.20 15.48 -4.11
C LEU A 118 17.94 14.64 -4.44
N LYS A 119 17.06 15.16 -5.31
CA LYS A 119 15.81 14.48 -5.71
C LYS A 119 16.06 13.33 -6.70
N SER A 120 17.06 13.43 -7.57
CA SER A 120 17.31 12.41 -8.61
C SER A 120 17.95 11.15 -8.03
N VAL A 121 18.88 11.30 -7.08
CA VAL A 121 19.59 10.19 -6.45
C VAL A 121 18.65 9.33 -5.60
N GLY A 122 17.77 9.95 -4.80
CA GLY A 122 16.78 9.22 -3.99
C GLY A 122 15.78 8.43 -4.84
N GLY A 123 15.31 9.01 -5.95
CA GLY A 123 14.42 8.33 -6.89
C GLY A 123 15.08 7.14 -7.59
N LEU A 124 16.35 7.28 -7.99
CA LEU A 124 17.11 6.23 -8.66
C LEU A 124 17.37 5.04 -7.70
N ILE A 125 17.82 5.33 -6.47
CA ILE A 125 18.07 4.29 -5.45
C ILE A 125 16.76 3.60 -5.07
N GLY A 126 15.70 4.36 -4.80
CA GLY A 126 14.39 3.81 -4.44
C GLY A 126 13.82 2.91 -5.53
N THR A 127 13.88 3.36 -6.79
CA THR A 127 13.42 2.58 -7.95
C THR A 127 14.30 1.35 -8.18
N GLY A 128 15.62 1.49 -8.03
CA GLY A 128 16.58 0.39 -8.20
C GLY A 128 16.39 -0.71 -7.15
N VAL A 129 16.37 -0.34 -5.86
CA VAL A 129 16.17 -1.29 -4.75
C VAL A 129 14.81 -1.97 -4.86
N SER A 130 13.75 -1.21 -5.13
CA SER A 130 12.40 -1.77 -5.29
C SER A 130 12.33 -2.68 -6.52
N GLY A 131 12.86 -2.25 -7.66
CA GLY A 131 12.86 -3.04 -8.89
C GLY A 131 13.60 -4.37 -8.76
N VAL A 132 14.77 -4.37 -8.11
CA VAL A 132 15.53 -5.61 -7.83
C VAL A 132 14.73 -6.54 -6.91
N PHE A 133 14.14 -6.00 -5.85
CA PHE A 133 13.32 -6.80 -4.92
C PHE A 133 12.11 -7.43 -5.62
N LEU A 134 11.41 -6.69 -6.48
CA LEU A 134 10.27 -7.20 -7.25
C LEU A 134 10.68 -8.26 -8.27
N LEU A 135 11.82 -8.09 -8.94
CA LEU A 135 12.36 -9.12 -9.82
C LEU A 135 12.66 -10.41 -9.07
N LEU A 136 13.25 -10.32 -7.87
CA LEU A 136 13.52 -11.49 -7.03
C LEU A 136 12.23 -12.22 -6.63
N ILE A 137 11.22 -11.50 -6.13
CA ILE A 137 9.91 -12.10 -5.82
C ILE A 137 9.27 -12.69 -7.07
N GLY A 138 9.33 -11.99 -8.20
CA GLY A 138 8.82 -12.46 -9.48
C GLY A 138 9.45 -13.78 -9.92
N ILE A 139 10.77 -13.91 -9.79
CA ILE A 139 11.50 -15.16 -10.10
C ILE A 139 11.07 -16.29 -9.17
N VAL A 140 10.99 -16.04 -7.86
CA VAL A 140 10.52 -17.04 -6.89
C VAL A 140 9.10 -17.51 -7.24
N ASN A 141 8.22 -16.57 -7.58
CA ASN A 141 6.83 -16.87 -7.98
C ASN A 141 6.77 -17.68 -9.27
N LEU A 142 7.65 -17.39 -10.23
CA LEU A 142 7.77 -18.15 -11.48
C LEU A 142 8.23 -19.59 -11.22
N ILE A 143 9.20 -19.80 -10.34
CA ILE A 143 9.67 -21.14 -9.96
C ILE A 143 8.52 -21.94 -9.33
N ILE A 144 7.81 -21.35 -8.36
CA ILE A 144 6.64 -21.98 -7.71
C ILE A 144 5.58 -22.36 -8.74
N LEU A 145 5.30 -21.49 -9.72
CA LEU A 145 4.36 -21.77 -10.80
C LEU A 145 4.80 -22.99 -11.64
N LEU A 146 6.06 -23.03 -12.05
CA LEU A 146 6.59 -24.14 -12.84
C LEU A 146 6.51 -25.46 -12.10
N ASP A 147 6.76 -25.47 -10.78
CA ASP A 147 6.67 -26.68 -9.97
C ASP A 147 5.22 -27.16 -9.81
N ILE A 148 4.27 -26.24 -9.64
CA ILE A 148 2.83 -26.58 -9.65
C ILE A 148 2.40 -27.17 -11.00
N LEU A 149 2.83 -26.58 -12.12
CA LEU A 149 2.51 -27.08 -13.46
C LEU A 149 3.11 -28.47 -13.73
N LYS A 150 4.34 -28.72 -13.29
CA LYS A 150 4.97 -30.05 -13.38
C LYS A 150 4.21 -31.08 -12.55
N LEU A 151 3.78 -30.74 -11.34
CA LEU A 151 2.98 -31.62 -10.50
C LEU A 151 1.65 -31.95 -11.17
N PHE A 152 0.97 -30.94 -11.72
CA PHE A 152 -0.31 -31.12 -12.41
C PHE A 152 -0.19 -32.02 -13.64
N ARG A 153 0.91 -31.93 -14.39
CA ARG A 153 1.19 -32.81 -15.54
C ARG A 153 1.56 -34.25 -15.17
N ARG A 154 1.91 -34.51 -13.91
CA ARG A 154 2.25 -35.86 -13.41
C ARG A 154 1.06 -36.57 -12.77
N MET A 155 -0.03 -35.84 -12.53
CA MET A 155 -1.34 -36.39 -12.17
C MET A 155 -2.12 -36.73 -13.44
#